data_AF-A0A0N0AUH3-F1
#
_entry.id   AF-A0A0N0AUH3-F1
#
_cell.length_a   1.000
_cell.length_b   1.000
_cell.length_c   1.000
_cell.angle_alpha   90.00
_cell.angle_beta   90.00
_cell.angle_gamma   90.00
#
_symmetry.space_group_name_H-M   'P 1'
#
loop_
_entity.id
_entity.type
_entity.pdbx_description
1 polymer ?
#
loop_
_entity_poly.entity_id
_entity_poly.type
_entity_poly.pdbx_seq_one_letter_code
_entity_poly.pdbx_strand_id
1 'polypeptide(L)'
;MLDARLGALRGTAPPIPHNARTLAALTANPSCDRRSLLDAAGIDKDALAAHLDLPRPLRKSQLALDYGIAFERKVTAQAGAPLVPLLRKALGLTLPEVSYEDVNSVGSDDDKSSPQLRHARTRSLILSAAHRRSDPRTLLDHPVLRLTVAGHQVYLEPDVIAFQLDGVFHVVEIKSFPVIHGQPDPVKATAALTQAAAYVLALRELLAGDGLPPDRVSDTVILVNPRNFTRHPTATPFSAHKQIKNLSRHLGRLRRLPGLLDNLPPGTTFDLAPGPDQRPTRPRGELVAALVTVRPHYTPGCRHHCDLSFHCRTEALNQGRTAALGTSVRDDLAGIDTIAKALDLADGRMHPSRDQQDITQALRHAQRIHADLHTDTA
;
A
#
# COMPACT_ATOMS: atom_id res chain seq x y z
N MET A 1 21.45 -3.49 -17.45
CA MET A 1 20.55 -2.43 -16.93
C MET A 1 19.60 -3.05 -15.90
N LEU A 2 19.14 -2.29 -14.90
CA LEU A 2 18.27 -2.80 -13.81
C LEU A 2 17.03 -3.52 -14.35
N ASP A 3 16.37 -2.93 -15.35
CA ASP A 3 15.13 -3.44 -15.94
C ASP A 3 15.30 -4.83 -16.55
N ALA A 4 16.43 -5.10 -17.21
CA ALA A 4 16.73 -6.41 -17.76
C ALA A 4 16.88 -7.48 -16.67
N ARG A 5 17.48 -7.12 -15.52
CA ARG A 5 17.61 -8.02 -14.36
C ARG A 5 16.27 -8.30 -13.71
N LEU A 6 15.42 -7.27 -13.57
CA LEU A 6 14.05 -7.42 -13.07
C LEU A 6 13.16 -8.20 -14.05
N GLY A 7 13.39 -8.04 -15.35
CA GLY A 7 12.75 -8.83 -16.41
C GLY A 7 13.11 -10.31 -16.31
N ALA A 8 14.39 -10.64 -16.11
CA ALA A 8 14.83 -12.03 -15.94
C ALA A 8 14.13 -12.75 -14.78
N LEU A 9 13.84 -12.04 -13.68
CA LEU A 9 13.08 -12.59 -12.55
C LEU A 9 11.63 -12.93 -12.90
N ARG A 10 11.05 -12.26 -13.89
CA ARG A 10 9.65 -12.43 -14.30
C ARG A 10 9.50 -13.39 -15.48
N GLY A 11 10.58 -13.66 -16.21
CA GLY A 11 10.55 -14.38 -17.47
C GLY A 11 9.87 -13.55 -18.57
N THR A 12 8.99 -14.17 -19.34
CA THR A 12 8.28 -13.52 -20.45
C THR A 12 7.01 -12.79 -20.01
N ALA A 13 6.62 -12.90 -18.74
CA ALA A 13 5.41 -12.26 -18.23
C ALA A 13 5.57 -10.72 -18.24
N PRO A 14 4.52 -9.97 -18.63
CA PRO A 14 4.55 -8.52 -18.51
C PRO A 14 4.57 -8.10 -17.03
N PRO A 15 5.12 -6.92 -16.72
CA PRO A 15 5.09 -6.39 -15.37
C PRO A 15 3.67 -6.11 -14.89
N ILE A 16 3.33 -6.57 -13.68
CA ILE A 16 2.15 -6.06 -12.96
C ILE A 16 2.48 -4.65 -12.47
N PRO A 17 1.75 -3.62 -12.94
CA PRO A 17 2.01 -2.25 -12.53
C PRO A 17 1.62 -2.03 -11.07
N HIS A 18 2.32 -1.11 -10.41
CA HIS A 18 1.89 -0.63 -9.10
C HIS A 18 0.63 0.22 -9.23
N ASN A 19 -0.26 0.04 -8.26
CA ASN A 19 -1.31 1.00 -7.92
C ASN A 19 -1.14 1.48 -6.47
N ALA A 20 -1.92 2.48 -6.06
CA ALA A 20 -1.83 3.05 -4.71
C ALA A 20 -2.01 2.00 -3.60
N ARG A 21 -2.84 0.97 -3.82
CA ARG A 21 -3.02 -0.13 -2.86
C ARG A 21 -1.76 -0.97 -2.71
N THR A 22 -1.09 -1.31 -3.82
CA THR A 22 0.18 -2.06 -3.76
C THR A 22 1.30 -1.23 -3.14
N LEU A 23 1.34 0.09 -3.37
CA LEU A 23 2.28 1.01 -2.74
C LEU A 23 2.02 1.15 -1.23
N ALA A 24 0.75 1.18 -0.83
CA ALA A 24 0.38 1.16 0.58
C ALA A 24 0.83 -0.15 1.25
N ALA A 25 0.64 -1.29 0.59
CA ALA A 25 1.07 -2.60 1.09
C ALA A 25 2.61 -2.68 1.29
N LEU A 26 3.41 -2.01 0.46
CA LEU A 26 4.87 -1.92 0.63
C LEU A 26 5.25 -1.23 1.96
N THR A 27 4.52 -0.19 2.36
CA THR A 27 4.81 0.53 3.60
C THR A 27 4.38 -0.21 4.86
N ALA A 28 3.46 -1.18 4.76
CA ALA A 28 3.00 -1.98 5.89
C ALA A 28 4.08 -2.95 6.41
N ASN A 29 5.00 -3.36 5.53
CA ASN A 29 6.13 -4.20 5.91
C ASN A 29 7.40 -3.84 5.11
N PRO A 30 8.02 -2.70 5.43
CA PRO A 30 9.02 -2.10 4.58
C PRO A 30 10.42 -2.72 4.72
N SER A 31 10.58 -3.70 5.62
CA SER A 31 11.83 -4.45 5.86
C SER A 31 11.84 -5.80 5.15
N CYS A 32 10.81 -6.11 4.34
CA CYS A 32 10.69 -7.39 3.64
C CYS A 32 11.36 -7.32 2.26
N ASP A 33 12.61 -7.77 2.20
CA ASP A 33 13.41 -7.87 0.98
C ASP A 33 12.71 -8.68 -0.12
N ARG A 34 12.13 -9.83 0.25
CA ARG A 34 11.33 -10.67 -0.66
C ARG A 34 10.19 -9.88 -1.30
N ARG A 35 9.45 -9.08 -0.51
CA ARG A 35 8.34 -8.30 -1.06
C ARG A 35 8.86 -7.17 -1.95
N SER A 36 9.88 -6.44 -1.51
CA SER A 36 10.48 -5.36 -2.29
C SER A 36 11.00 -5.85 -3.65
N LEU A 37 11.62 -7.03 -3.70
CA LEU A 37 12.07 -7.63 -4.95
C LEU A 37 10.90 -8.00 -5.86
N LEU A 38 9.93 -8.76 -5.35
CA LEU A 38 8.80 -9.24 -6.16
C LEU A 38 7.95 -8.08 -6.68
N ASP A 39 7.79 -7.03 -5.89
CA ASP A 39 7.04 -5.83 -6.27
C ASP A 39 7.80 -4.99 -7.31
N ALA A 40 9.10 -4.76 -7.12
CA ALA A 40 9.90 -4.03 -8.11
C ALA A 40 10.07 -4.81 -9.41
N ALA A 41 10.23 -6.13 -9.32
CA ALA A 41 10.15 -7.05 -10.45
C ALA A 41 8.71 -7.34 -10.87
N GLY A 42 7.72 -6.55 -10.41
CA GLY A 42 6.27 -6.62 -10.72
C GLY A 42 5.75 -8.01 -11.03
N ILE A 43 6.08 -8.97 -10.17
CA ILE A 43 5.63 -10.36 -10.25
C ILE A 43 4.19 -10.41 -9.76
N ASP A 44 3.36 -11.16 -10.50
CA ASP A 44 2.00 -11.48 -10.09
C ASP A 44 2.06 -12.47 -8.90
N LYS A 45 2.00 -11.91 -7.70
CA LYS A 45 2.04 -12.68 -6.45
C LYS A 45 0.77 -13.49 -6.22
N ASP A 46 -0.37 -13.08 -6.80
CA ASP A 46 -1.61 -13.83 -6.70
C ASP A 46 -1.55 -15.06 -7.60
N ALA A 47 -1.05 -14.92 -8.83
CA ALA A 47 -0.77 -16.04 -9.71
C ALA A 47 0.30 -16.98 -9.12
N LEU A 48 1.36 -16.43 -8.54
CA LEU A 48 2.39 -17.21 -7.86
C LEU A 48 1.82 -17.98 -6.67
N ALA A 49 1.02 -17.32 -5.82
CA ALA A 49 0.37 -17.98 -4.69
C ALA A 49 -0.61 -19.08 -5.14
N ALA A 50 -1.37 -18.83 -6.21
CA ALA A 50 -2.28 -19.80 -6.80
C ALA A 50 -1.53 -21.02 -7.34
N HIS A 51 -0.44 -20.82 -8.08
CA HIS A 51 0.35 -21.93 -8.63
C HIS A 51 1.04 -22.76 -7.53
N LEU A 52 1.36 -22.14 -6.39
CA LEU A 52 1.90 -22.79 -5.20
C LEU A 52 0.83 -23.43 -4.28
N ASP A 53 -0.44 -23.44 -4.67
CA ASP A 53 -1.59 -23.89 -3.85
C ASP A 53 -1.65 -23.25 -2.46
N LEU A 54 -1.27 -21.97 -2.37
CA LEU A 54 -1.34 -21.24 -1.11
C LEU A 54 -2.78 -20.79 -0.82
N PRO A 55 -3.21 -20.80 0.45
CA PRO A 55 -4.48 -20.18 0.83
C PRO A 55 -4.53 -18.72 0.38
N ARG A 56 -5.62 -18.31 -0.25
CA ARG A 56 -5.80 -16.92 -0.67
C ARG A 56 -6.23 -16.04 0.51
N PRO A 57 -5.71 -14.80 0.61
CA PRO A 57 -6.25 -13.83 1.57
C PRO A 57 -7.74 -13.58 1.35
N LEU A 58 -8.45 -13.21 2.41
CA LEU A 58 -9.86 -12.81 2.31
C LEU A 58 -9.99 -11.60 1.38
N ARG A 59 -10.76 -11.77 0.31
CA ARG A 59 -11.12 -10.68 -0.62
C ARG A 59 -12.39 -9.98 -0.14
N LYS A 60 -12.61 -8.75 -0.60
CA LYS A 60 -13.89 -8.06 -0.39
C LYS A 60 -14.99 -8.87 -1.09
N SER A 61 -16.16 -8.97 -0.46
CA SER A 61 -17.34 -9.57 -1.09
C SER A 61 -17.83 -8.71 -2.26
N GLN A 62 -18.53 -9.32 -3.21
CA GLN A 62 -19.13 -8.60 -4.34
C GLN A 62 -20.05 -7.49 -3.85
N LEU A 63 -20.89 -7.76 -2.85
CA LEU A 63 -21.76 -6.77 -2.22
C LEU A 63 -21.00 -5.54 -1.68
N ALA A 64 -19.82 -5.74 -1.08
CA ALA A 64 -19.00 -4.65 -0.58
C ALA A 64 -18.34 -3.82 -1.71
N LEU A 65 -18.05 -4.45 -2.85
CA LEU A 65 -17.58 -3.77 -4.06
C LEU A 65 -18.72 -2.94 -4.68
N ASP A 66 -19.88 -3.55 -4.88
CA ASP A 66 -21.06 -2.90 -5.46
C ASP A 66 -21.53 -1.70 -4.62
N TYR A 67 -21.54 -1.86 -3.29
CA TYR A 67 -21.82 -0.75 -2.37
C TYR A 67 -20.80 0.38 -2.51
N GLY A 68 -19.52 0.04 -2.71
CA GLY A 68 -18.45 1.00 -2.98
C GLY A 68 -18.72 1.83 -4.23
N ILE A 69 -18.93 1.15 -5.35
CA ILE A 69 -19.20 1.76 -6.67
C ILE A 69 -20.46 2.63 -6.61
N ALA A 70 -21.52 2.14 -5.96
CA ALA A 70 -22.77 2.90 -5.82
C ALA A 70 -22.60 4.17 -4.97
N PHE A 71 -21.78 4.11 -3.90
CA PHE A 71 -21.48 5.27 -3.08
C PHE A 71 -20.65 6.31 -3.85
N GLU A 72 -19.61 5.86 -4.55
CA GLU A 72 -18.75 6.71 -5.37
C GLU A 72 -19.55 7.44 -6.45
N ARG A 73 -20.32 6.70 -7.27
CA ARG A 73 -21.23 7.28 -8.27
C ARG A 73 -22.19 8.31 -7.69
N LYS A 74 -22.68 8.08 -6.46
CA LYS A 74 -23.55 9.04 -5.78
C LYS A 74 -22.81 10.33 -5.41
N VAL A 75 -21.54 10.23 -5.01
CA VAL A 75 -20.72 11.39 -4.63
C VAL A 75 -20.31 12.21 -5.85
N THR A 76 -19.98 11.56 -6.96
CA THR A 76 -19.50 12.21 -8.20
C THR A 76 -20.61 12.56 -9.20
N ALA A 77 -21.86 12.18 -8.91
CA ALA A 77 -23.01 12.48 -9.77
C ALA A 77 -23.15 13.97 -10.14
N GLN A 78 -23.73 14.22 -11.32
CA GLN A 78 -24.07 15.57 -11.81
C GLN A 78 -22.87 16.54 -11.74
N ALA A 79 -21.74 16.13 -12.31
CA ALA A 79 -20.49 16.89 -12.28
C ALA A 79 -20.08 17.29 -10.85
N GLY A 80 -20.13 16.33 -9.92
CA GLY A 80 -19.72 16.53 -8.54
C GLY A 80 -20.64 17.42 -7.71
N ALA A 81 -21.90 17.66 -8.11
CA ALA A 81 -22.84 18.50 -7.36
C ALA A 81 -22.98 18.10 -5.87
N PRO A 82 -22.97 16.80 -5.48
CA PRO A 82 -22.97 16.40 -4.08
C PRO A 82 -21.62 16.62 -3.37
N LEU A 83 -20.51 16.56 -4.12
CA LEU A 83 -19.14 16.66 -3.59
C LEU A 83 -18.71 18.10 -3.36
N VAL A 84 -19.03 19.01 -4.28
CA VAL A 84 -18.58 20.42 -4.24
C VAL A 84 -18.93 21.12 -2.90
N PRO A 85 -20.17 21.06 -2.37
CA PRO A 85 -20.49 21.69 -1.09
C PRO A 85 -19.72 21.08 0.09
N LEU A 86 -19.47 19.77 0.05
CA LEU A 86 -18.71 19.06 1.10
C LEU A 86 -17.25 19.51 1.12
N LEU A 87 -16.60 19.58 -0.05
CA LEU A 87 -15.22 20.04 -0.16
C LEU A 87 -15.09 21.51 0.22
N ARG A 88 -16.04 22.36 -0.20
CA ARG A 88 -16.08 23.78 0.23
C ARG A 88 -16.10 23.90 1.74
N LYS A 89 -16.97 23.15 2.41
CA LYS A 89 -17.04 23.15 3.88
C LYS A 89 -15.75 22.62 4.51
N ALA A 90 -15.23 21.50 4.02
CA ALA A 90 -14.04 20.86 4.59
C ALA A 90 -12.75 21.68 4.41
N LEU A 91 -12.66 22.43 3.30
CA LEU A 91 -11.49 23.25 2.94
C LEU A 91 -11.69 24.76 3.24
N GLY A 92 -12.82 25.16 3.83
CA GLY A 92 -13.10 26.56 4.17
C GLY A 92 -13.19 27.51 2.96
N LEU A 93 -13.72 27.04 1.83
CA LEU A 93 -13.75 27.82 0.59
C LEU A 93 -14.94 28.78 0.53
N THR A 94 -14.69 30.03 0.14
CA THR A 94 -15.74 31.00 -0.20
C THR A 94 -16.32 30.70 -1.58
N LEU A 95 -17.60 31.06 -1.80
CA LEU A 95 -18.27 30.91 -3.10
C LEU A 95 -17.65 31.86 -4.12
N PRO A 96 -17.01 31.30 -5.15
CA PRO A 96 -17.58 31.36 -6.48
C PRO A 96 -17.53 29.99 -7.18
N GLU A 97 -17.92 29.98 -8.44
CA GLU A 97 -18.08 28.81 -9.31
C GLU A 97 -16.88 27.85 -9.22
N VAL A 98 -17.18 26.56 -9.11
CA VAL A 98 -16.20 25.48 -9.16
C VAL A 98 -16.44 24.76 -10.48
N SER A 99 -15.42 24.74 -11.33
CA SER A 99 -15.41 23.85 -12.49
C SER A 99 -15.13 22.42 -12.03
N TYR A 100 -15.95 21.48 -12.47
CA TYR A 100 -15.71 20.05 -12.26
C TYR A 100 -15.42 19.45 -13.62
N GLU A 101 -14.24 18.85 -13.78
CA GLU A 101 -13.81 18.22 -15.02
C GLU A 101 -13.55 16.74 -14.78
N ASP A 102 -14.32 15.90 -15.46
CA ASP A 102 -14.08 14.46 -15.53
C ASP A 102 -12.98 14.18 -16.55
N VAL A 103 -11.87 13.60 -16.06
CA VAL A 103 -10.68 13.31 -16.88
C VAL A 103 -10.74 11.89 -17.46
N ASN A 104 -11.80 11.12 -17.19
CA ASN A 104 -12.03 9.82 -17.85
C ASN A 104 -12.32 9.97 -19.34
N SER A 105 -12.97 11.06 -19.76
CA SER A 105 -13.49 11.27 -21.12
C SER A 105 -12.56 12.13 -21.97
N VAL A 106 -11.50 11.57 -22.55
CA VAL A 106 -10.74 12.24 -23.64
C VAL A 106 -11.50 12.14 -24.99
N GLY A 107 -12.67 11.51 -24.98
CA GLY A 107 -13.71 11.38 -26.00
C GLY A 107 -15.02 10.88 -25.38
N SER A 108 -16.08 10.69 -26.18
CA SER A 108 -17.45 10.34 -25.73
C SER A 108 -17.53 9.09 -24.84
N ASP A 109 -18.55 9.04 -23.99
CA ASP A 109 -19.02 8.11 -22.92
C ASP A 109 -18.55 6.63 -22.85
N ASP A 110 -17.83 6.09 -23.84
CA ASP A 110 -17.23 4.74 -23.87
C ASP A 110 -15.68 4.76 -23.96
N ASP A 111 -15.04 5.83 -23.51
CA ASP A 111 -13.65 6.12 -23.86
C ASP A 111 -12.61 5.21 -23.17
N LYS A 112 -12.03 4.30 -23.97
CA LYS A 112 -10.88 3.42 -23.66
C LYS A 112 -9.54 4.15 -23.82
N SER A 113 -9.48 5.42 -23.46
CA SER A 113 -8.26 6.22 -23.58
C SER A 113 -7.13 5.61 -22.73
N SER A 114 -5.96 5.41 -23.34
CA SER A 114 -4.81 4.83 -22.64
C SER A 114 -4.42 5.69 -21.42
N PRO A 115 -3.94 5.09 -20.31
CA PRO A 115 -3.48 5.84 -19.13
C PRO A 115 -2.45 6.93 -19.47
N GLN A 116 -1.66 6.73 -20.52
CA GLN A 116 -0.72 7.70 -21.08
C GLN A 116 -1.41 8.99 -21.55
N LEU A 117 -2.51 8.87 -22.30
CA LEU A 117 -3.26 10.01 -22.82
C LEU A 117 -4.01 10.74 -21.71
N ARG A 118 -4.69 9.99 -20.84
CA ARG A 118 -5.34 10.56 -19.65
C ARG A 118 -4.33 11.28 -18.76
N HIS A 119 -3.13 10.72 -18.59
CA HIS A 119 -2.05 11.38 -17.85
C HIS A 119 -1.57 12.68 -18.52
N ALA A 120 -1.40 12.69 -19.84
CA ALA A 120 -1.00 13.90 -20.56
C ALA A 120 -2.03 15.04 -20.37
N ARG A 121 -3.32 14.72 -20.46
CA ARG A 121 -4.41 15.67 -20.16
C ARG A 121 -4.38 16.13 -18.71
N THR A 122 -4.31 15.19 -17.76
CA THR A 122 -4.19 15.47 -16.32
C THR A 122 -3.05 16.43 -16.02
N ARG A 123 -1.86 16.16 -16.59
CA ARG A 123 -0.67 17.01 -16.46
C ARG A 123 -0.94 18.42 -16.97
N SER A 124 -1.53 18.54 -18.17
CA SER A 124 -1.83 19.85 -18.76
C SER A 124 -2.75 20.69 -17.87
N LEU A 125 -3.81 20.09 -17.34
CA LEU A 125 -4.79 20.77 -16.47
C LEU A 125 -4.15 21.21 -15.14
N ILE A 126 -3.43 20.30 -14.47
CA ILE A 126 -2.77 20.58 -13.20
C ILE A 126 -1.72 21.68 -13.36
N LEU A 127 -0.87 21.62 -14.39
CA LEU A 127 0.18 22.62 -14.60
C LEU A 127 -0.43 23.98 -15.03
N SER A 128 -1.48 23.98 -15.85
CA SER A 128 -2.19 25.23 -16.21
C SER A 128 -2.78 25.91 -14.98
N ALA A 129 -3.40 25.14 -14.09
CA ALA A 129 -3.93 25.63 -12.82
C ALA A 129 -2.80 26.12 -11.90
N ALA A 130 -1.70 25.37 -11.77
CA ALA A 130 -0.57 25.71 -10.91
C ALA A 130 0.17 26.99 -11.36
N HIS A 131 0.24 27.24 -12.67
CA HIS A 131 0.79 28.46 -13.26
C HIS A 131 -0.21 29.63 -13.32
N ARG A 132 -1.45 29.42 -12.86
CA ARG A 132 -2.55 30.41 -12.92
C ARG A 132 -2.87 30.88 -14.35
N ARG A 133 -2.71 29.99 -15.34
CA ARG A 133 -2.98 30.26 -16.77
C ARG A 133 -4.46 30.03 -17.14
N SER A 134 -5.22 29.37 -16.27
CA SER A 134 -6.66 29.13 -16.35
C SER A 134 -7.32 29.52 -15.02
N ASP A 135 -8.65 29.66 -14.99
CA ASP A 135 -9.38 29.96 -13.75
C ASP A 135 -9.06 28.90 -12.68
N PRO A 136 -8.44 29.27 -11.54
CA PRO A 136 -7.78 28.34 -10.61
C PRO A 136 -8.73 27.50 -9.74
N ARG A 137 -9.94 27.18 -10.18
CA ARG A 137 -10.98 26.51 -9.37
C ARG A 137 -11.51 25.24 -10.04
N THR A 138 -10.63 24.25 -10.19
CA THR A 138 -10.96 22.97 -10.84
C THR A 138 -10.90 21.81 -9.86
N LEU A 139 -11.99 21.05 -9.78
CA LEU A 139 -12.01 19.68 -9.27
C LEU A 139 -11.78 18.75 -10.47
N LEU A 140 -10.72 17.96 -10.42
CA LEU A 140 -10.43 16.93 -11.41
C LEU A 140 -10.92 15.60 -10.87
N ASP A 141 -11.87 14.99 -11.57
CA ASP A 141 -12.40 13.66 -11.28
C ASP A 141 -11.65 12.58 -12.06
N HIS A 142 -11.25 11.53 -11.36
CA HIS A 142 -10.42 10.44 -11.88
C HIS A 142 -9.18 10.89 -12.69
N PRO A 143 -8.38 11.87 -12.21
CA PRO A 143 -7.16 12.25 -12.91
C PRO A 143 -6.13 11.13 -12.84
N VAL A 144 -5.23 11.08 -13.83
CA VAL A 144 -4.17 10.07 -13.90
C VAL A 144 -2.81 10.73 -13.61
N LEU A 145 -2.22 10.39 -12.47
CA LEU A 145 -0.89 10.82 -12.07
C LEU A 145 0.17 9.77 -12.42
N ARG A 146 1.44 10.18 -12.36
CA ARG A 146 2.60 9.28 -12.47
C ARG A 146 3.49 9.40 -11.25
N LEU A 147 4.02 8.27 -10.82
CA LEU A 147 5.00 8.19 -9.74
C LEU A 147 6.18 7.32 -10.16
N THR A 148 7.40 7.72 -9.80
CA THR A 148 8.57 6.86 -9.98
C THR A 148 8.69 5.84 -8.85
N VAL A 149 8.70 4.54 -9.20
CA VAL A 149 8.84 3.42 -8.28
C VAL A 149 9.95 2.50 -8.79
N ALA A 150 11.03 2.34 -8.01
CA ALA A 150 12.21 1.57 -8.42
C ALA A 150 12.73 1.92 -9.83
N GLY A 151 12.72 3.22 -10.18
CA GLY A 151 13.13 3.73 -11.49
C GLY A 151 12.08 3.63 -12.60
N HIS A 152 10.95 2.96 -12.34
CA HIS A 152 9.87 2.77 -13.31
C HIS A 152 8.73 3.74 -13.05
N GLN A 153 8.03 4.10 -14.11
CA GLN A 153 6.93 5.04 -14.08
C GLN A 153 5.61 4.27 -13.97
N VAL A 154 4.84 4.54 -12.92
CA VAL A 154 3.57 3.85 -12.66
C VAL A 154 2.42 4.87 -12.67
N TYR A 155 1.32 4.49 -13.28
CA TYR A 155 0.12 5.32 -13.34
C TYR A 155 -0.74 5.10 -12.10
N LEU A 156 -1.22 6.21 -11.53
CA LEU A 156 -2.01 6.25 -10.31
C LEU A 156 -3.26 7.08 -10.55
N GLU A 157 -4.42 6.53 -10.18
CA GLU A 157 -5.73 7.17 -10.39
C GLU A 157 -6.34 7.52 -9.02
N PRO A 158 -6.05 8.71 -8.45
CA PRO A 158 -6.84 9.25 -7.34
C PRO A 158 -8.31 9.44 -7.73
N ASP A 159 -9.19 9.41 -6.73
CA ASP A 159 -10.63 9.61 -6.97
C ASP A 159 -10.89 11.06 -7.43
N VAL A 160 -10.41 12.06 -6.66
CA VAL A 160 -10.50 13.48 -7.03
C VAL A 160 -9.25 14.26 -6.60
N ILE A 161 -8.81 15.21 -7.44
CA ILE A 161 -7.84 16.26 -7.04
C ILE A 161 -8.57 17.59 -7.01
N ALA A 162 -8.51 18.27 -5.87
CA ALA A 162 -9.04 19.61 -5.70
C ALA A 162 -7.90 20.63 -5.74
N PHE A 163 -8.03 21.66 -6.58
CA PHE A 163 -7.14 22.82 -6.52
C PHE A 163 -7.81 23.98 -5.78
N GLN A 164 -7.09 24.59 -4.85
CA GLN A 164 -7.65 25.46 -3.81
C GLN A 164 -7.08 26.89 -3.83
N LEU A 165 -7.75 27.78 -3.08
CA LEU A 165 -7.31 29.13 -2.67
C LEU A 165 -5.84 29.12 -2.22
N ASP A 166 -5.10 30.20 -2.46
CA ASP A 166 -3.64 30.28 -2.26
C ASP A 166 -2.78 29.34 -3.14
N GLY A 167 -3.40 28.55 -4.02
CA GLY A 167 -2.70 27.77 -5.05
C GLY A 167 -2.14 26.44 -4.55
N VAL A 168 -2.83 25.81 -3.59
CA VAL A 168 -2.46 24.50 -3.03
C VAL A 168 -3.41 23.41 -3.54
N PHE A 169 -2.85 22.27 -3.93
CA PHE A 169 -3.60 21.07 -4.32
C PHE A 169 -3.90 20.17 -3.12
N HIS A 170 -5.10 19.59 -3.11
CA HIS A 170 -5.55 18.60 -2.15
C HIS A 170 -5.97 17.32 -2.86
N VAL A 171 -5.56 16.18 -2.30
CA VAL A 171 -6.07 14.87 -2.70
C VAL A 171 -7.37 14.60 -1.94
N VAL A 172 -8.38 14.13 -2.66
CA VAL A 172 -9.69 13.75 -2.13
C VAL A 172 -9.91 12.26 -2.44
N GLU A 173 -10.10 11.46 -1.40
CA GLU A 173 -10.36 10.03 -1.52
C GLU A 173 -11.80 9.71 -1.11
N ILE A 174 -12.53 9.03 -1.97
CA ILE A 174 -13.88 8.54 -1.73
C ILE A 174 -13.78 7.10 -1.24
N LYS A 175 -14.31 6.82 -0.05
CA LYS A 175 -14.25 5.48 0.56
C LYS A 175 -15.59 5.11 1.17
N SER A 176 -16.03 3.89 0.92
CA SER A 176 -17.36 3.42 1.31
C SER A 176 -17.47 2.85 2.73
N PHE A 177 -16.40 2.90 3.52
CA PHE A 177 -16.51 2.55 4.94
C PHE A 177 -17.12 3.71 5.74
N PRO A 178 -18.00 3.43 6.71
CA PRO A 178 -18.73 4.46 7.42
C PRO A 178 -17.86 5.23 8.41
N VAL A 179 -18.23 6.49 8.63
CA VAL A 179 -17.79 7.32 9.76
C VAL A 179 -18.90 7.28 10.80
N ILE A 180 -18.67 6.56 11.89
CA ILE A 180 -19.67 6.32 12.95
C ILE A 180 -19.48 7.38 14.03
N HIS A 181 -20.50 8.20 14.27
CA HIS A 181 -20.44 9.29 15.25
C HIS A 181 -19.23 10.22 15.06
N GLY A 182 -18.84 10.47 13.81
CA GLY A 182 -17.70 11.32 13.47
C GLY A 182 -16.34 10.61 13.48
N GLN A 183 -16.28 9.32 13.81
CA GLN A 183 -15.05 8.53 13.86
C GLN A 183 -15.04 7.43 12.80
N PRO A 184 -14.07 7.43 11.86
CA PRO A 184 -13.86 6.29 10.98
C PRO A 184 -13.20 5.12 11.72
N ASP A 185 -13.33 3.92 11.17
CA ASP A 185 -12.47 2.80 11.55
C ASP A 185 -11.00 3.19 11.36
N PRO A 186 -10.15 3.13 12.40
CA PRO A 186 -8.79 3.65 12.35
C PRO A 186 -7.88 2.85 11.40
N VAL A 187 -8.13 1.55 11.24
CA VAL A 187 -7.38 0.68 10.31
C VAL A 187 -7.71 1.06 8.88
N LYS A 188 -9.00 1.24 8.57
CA LYS A 188 -9.45 1.63 7.23
C LYS A 188 -9.04 3.06 6.88
N ALA A 189 -9.13 3.99 7.83
CA ALA A 189 -8.64 5.36 7.66
C ALA A 189 -7.14 5.39 7.39
N THR A 190 -6.34 4.66 8.18
CA THR A 190 -4.88 4.57 7.97
C THR A 190 -4.56 3.99 6.59
N ALA A 191 -5.27 2.96 6.14
CA ALA A 191 -5.10 2.38 4.82
C ALA A 191 -5.43 3.39 3.70
N ALA A 192 -6.52 4.15 3.84
CA ALA A 192 -6.91 5.20 2.88
C ALA A 192 -5.85 6.33 2.82
N LEU A 193 -5.38 6.82 3.97
CA LEU A 193 -4.32 7.84 4.02
C LEU A 193 -3.00 7.34 3.41
N THR A 194 -2.70 6.05 3.54
CA THR A 194 -1.50 5.47 2.94
C THR A 194 -1.62 5.39 1.41
N GLN A 195 -2.81 5.13 0.87
CA GLN A 195 -3.07 5.24 -0.56
C GLN A 195 -2.96 6.69 -1.04
N ALA A 196 -3.61 7.63 -0.33
CA ALA A 196 -3.57 9.05 -0.64
C ALA A 196 -2.14 9.63 -0.64
N ALA A 197 -1.28 9.13 0.25
CA ALA A 197 0.14 9.51 0.28
C ALA A 197 0.87 9.22 -1.05
N ALA A 198 0.49 8.17 -1.78
CA ALA A 198 1.05 7.89 -3.10
C ALA A 198 0.64 8.96 -4.12
N TYR A 199 -0.62 9.41 -4.08
CA TYR A 199 -1.13 10.47 -4.94
C TYR A 199 -0.50 11.83 -4.62
N VAL A 200 -0.33 12.15 -3.32
CA VAL A 200 0.40 13.36 -2.91
C VAL A 200 1.84 13.34 -3.43
N LEU A 201 2.56 12.22 -3.30
CA LEU A 201 3.93 12.11 -3.83
C LEU A 201 3.96 12.21 -5.37
N ALA A 202 3.01 11.60 -6.06
CA ALA A 202 2.91 11.66 -7.52
C ALA A 202 2.66 13.09 -8.01
N LEU A 203 1.79 13.83 -7.32
CA LEU A 203 1.51 15.23 -7.63
C LEU A 203 2.73 16.13 -7.33
N ARG A 204 3.45 15.86 -6.24
CA ARG A 204 4.71 16.54 -5.92
C ARG A 204 5.79 16.31 -6.98
N GLU A 205 5.93 15.07 -7.45
CA GLU A 205 6.85 14.73 -8.54
C GLU A 205 6.47 15.45 -9.84
N LEU A 206 5.17 15.53 -10.15
CA LEU A 206 4.65 16.26 -11.30
C LEU A 206 4.99 17.76 -11.25
N LEU A 207 4.74 18.42 -10.11
CA LEU A 207 5.04 19.85 -9.94
C LEU A 207 6.55 20.12 -9.94
N ALA A 208 7.33 19.32 -9.21
CA ALA A 208 8.78 19.47 -9.15
C ALA A 208 9.45 19.28 -10.51
N GLY A 209 8.93 18.33 -11.32
CA GLY A 209 9.38 18.13 -12.71
C GLY A 209 9.09 19.30 -13.66
N ASP A 210 8.28 20.27 -13.22
CA ASP A 210 7.98 21.52 -13.94
C ASP A 210 8.60 22.75 -13.25
N GLY A 211 9.49 22.53 -12.26
CA GLY A 211 10.16 23.61 -11.52
C GLY A 211 9.29 24.30 -10.47
N LEU A 212 8.09 23.77 -10.18
CA LEU A 212 7.19 24.29 -9.16
C LEU A 212 7.48 23.66 -7.79
N PRO A 213 7.26 24.40 -6.69
CA PRO A 213 7.61 23.89 -5.37
C PRO A 213 6.60 22.82 -4.91
N PRO A 214 7.07 21.69 -4.32
CA PRO A 214 6.22 20.54 -3.98
C PRO A 214 5.31 20.77 -2.75
N ASP A 215 5.55 21.83 -1.98
CA ASP A 215 4.70 22.25 -0.87
C ASP A 215 3.36 22.86 -1.33
N ARG A 216 3.22 23.17 -2.63
CA ARG A 216 1.92 23.41 -3.28
C ARG A 216 1.01 22.19 -3.33
N VAL A 217 1.43 21.05 -2.77
CA VAL A 217 0.54 19.91 -2.50
C VAL A 217 0.44 19.75 -0.99
N SER A 218 -0.79 19.83 -0.48
CA SER A 218 -1.05 19.70 0.95
C SER A 218 -0.76 18.30 1.47
N ASP A 219 -0.24 18.21 2.70
CA ASP A 219 -0.23 16.95 3.46
C ASP A 219 -1.62 16.62 4.03
N THR A 220 -2.58 17.55 3.97
CA THR A 220 -3.97 17.34 4.37
C THR A 220 -4.77 16.77 3.20
N VAL A 221 -5.24 15.54 3.41
CA VAL A 221 -6.10 14.78 2.48
C VAL A 221 -7.54 14.85 2.97
N ILE A 222 -8.49 14.94 2.05
CA ILE A 222 -9.92 14.87 2.40
C ILE A 222 -10.42 13.46 2.17
N LEU A 223 -10.95 12.81 3.21
CA LEU A 223 -11.66 11.56 3.05
C LEU A 223 -13.16 11.83 2.96
N VAL A 224 -13.80 11.31 1.91
CA VAL A 224 -15.25 11.35 1.70
C VAL A 224 -15.83 9.98 2.01
N ASN A 225 -16.66 9.93 3.05
CA ASN A 225 -17.18 8.69 3.60
C ASN A 225 -18.69 8.77 3.87
N PRO A 226 -19.42 7.64 3.88
CA PRO A 226 -20.80 7.62 4.35
C PRO A 226 -20.89 7.93 5.84
N ARG A 227 -21.88 8.76 6.21
CA ARG A 227 -22.20 9.09 7.60
C ARG A 227 -22.98 7.95 8.24
N ASN A 228 -22.49 7.43 9.37
CA ASN A 228 -23.09 6.32 10.11
C ASN A 228 -23.45 5.17 9.13
N PHE A 229 -24.63 4.58 9.24
CA PHE A 229 -25.11 3.50 8.36
C PHE A 229 -25.90 4.01 7.15
N THR A 230 -25.75 5.28 6.77
CA THR A 230 -26.48 5.91 5.67
C THR A 230 -25.63 6.01 4.41
N ARG A 231 -26.24 6.37 3.27
CA ARG A 231 -25.49 6.78 2.06
C ARG A 231 -25.25 8.28 1.99
N HIS A 232 -25.38 9.04 3.08
CA HIS A 232 -25.12 10.47 3.08
C HIS A 232 -23.61 10.71 3.19
N PRO A 233 -22.96 11.35 2.21
CA PRO A 233 -21.53 11.60 2.25
C PRO A 233 -21.17 12.70 3.27
N THR A 234 -20.01 12.54 3.89
CA THR A 234 -19.32 13.53 4.72
C THR A 234 -17.89 13.66 4.23
N ALA A 235 -17.34 14.86 4.24
CA ALA A 235 -15.94 15.12 3.92
C ALA A 235 -15.20 15.56 5.20
N THR A 236 -14.11 14.88 5.52
CA THR A 236 -13.31 15.16 6.73
C THR A 236 -11.83 15.30 6.35
N PRO A 237 -11.15 16.37 6.76
CA PRO A 237 -9.72 16.52 6.55
C PRO A 237 -8.91 15.63 7.51
N PHE A 238 -7.85 15.03 6.99
CA PHE A 238 -6.90 14.22 7.76
C PHE A 238 -5.47 14.55 7.33
N SER A 239 -4.55 14.59 8.29
CA SER A 239 -3.13 14.70 7.97
C SER A 239 -2.58 13.36 7.50
N ALA A 240 -2.01 13.32 6.29
CA ALA A 240 -1.28 12.17 5.75
C ALA A 240 0.25 12.32 5.89
N HIS A 241 0.73 13.33 6.64
CA HIS A 241 2.16 13.65 6.77
C HIS A 241 3.03 12.43 7.13
N LYS A 242 2.59 11.62 8.11
CA LYS A 242 3.32 10.42 8.54
C LYS A 242 3.40 9.37 7.41
N GLN A 243 2.31 9.17 6.69
CA GLN A 243 2.19 8.20 5.59
C GLN A 243 3.06 8.64 4.40
N ILE A 244 3.02 9.92 4.04
CA ILE A 244 3.87 10.53 3.00
C ILE A 244 5.35 10.33 3.34
N LYS A 245 5.76 10.66 4.58
CA LYS A 245 7.14 10.49 5.05
C LYS A 245 7.58 9.03 4.97
N ASN A 246 6.73 8.09 5.38
CA ASN A 246 7.04 6.66 5.38
C ASN A 246 7.14 6.09 3.96
N LEU A 247 6.20 6.43 3.09
CA LEU A 247 6.20 6.01 1.69
C LEU A 247 7.40 6.58 0.94
N SER A 248 7.69 7.88 1.09
CA SER A 248 8.86 8.53 0.49
C SER A 248 10.16 7.83 0.89
N ARG A 249 10.38 7.54 2.18
CA ARG A 249 11.54 6.77 2.65
C ARG A 249 11.60 5.36 2.07
N HIS A 250 10.45 4.70 1.90
CA HIS A 250 10.43 3.36 1.33
C HIS A 250 10.78 3.37 -0.16
N LEU A 251 10.19 4.29 -0.94
CA LEU A 251 10.54 4.48 -2.35
C LEU A 251 12.03 4.83 -2.51
N GLY A 252 12.59 5.64 -1.61
CA GLY A 252 14.03 5.90 -1.55
C GLY A 252 14.87 4.65 -1.27
N ARG A 253 14.40 3.72 -0.43
CA ARG A 253 15.08 2.44 -0.16
C ARG A 253 15.09 1.49 -1.34
N LEU A 254 14.10 1.56 -2.24
CA LEU A 254 14.11 0.76 -3.47
C LEU A 254 15.34 1.04 -4.35
N ARG A 255 16.09 2.13 -4.11
CA ARG A 255 17.42 2.35 -4.71
C ARG A 255 18.46 1.30 -4.31
N ARG A 256 18.26 0.55 -3.22
CA ARG A 256 19.13 -0.56 -2.77
C ARG A 256 18.86 -1.87 -3.52
N LEU A 257 17.84 -1.91 -4.37
CA LEU A 257 17.45 -3.07 -5.14
C LEU A 257 18.58 -3.69 -5.98
N PRO A 258 19.51 -2.93 -6.61
CA PRO A 258 20.66 -3.51 -7.29
C PRO A 258 21.49 -4.43 -6.39
N GLY A 259 21.80 -4.01 -5.16
CA GLY A 259 22.56 -4.84 -4.22
C GLY A 259 21.79 -6.08 -3.74
N LEU A 260 20.46 -6.01 -3.67
CA LEU A 260 19.64 -7.19 -3.39
C LEU A 260 19.66 -8.18 -4.56
N LEU A 261 19.64 -7.68 -5.81
CA LEU A 261 19.76 -8.49 -7.01
C LEU A 261 21.14 -9.14 -7.13
N ASP A 262 22.20 -8.50 -6.63
CA ASP A 262 23.59 -9.03 -6.68
C ASP A 262 23.77 -10.27 -5.80
N ASN A 263 22.93 -10.41 -4.77
CA ASN A 263 22.95 -11.56 -3.86
C ASN A 263 22.09 -12.73 -4.33
N LEU A 264 21.37 -12.59 -5.47
CA LEU A 264 20.54 -13.67 -5.98
C LEU A 264 21.39 -14.72 -6.68
N PRO A 265 21.13 -16.02 -6.43
CA PRO A 265 21.77 -17.09 -7.20
C PRO A 265 21.54 -16.90 -8.71
N PRO A 266 22.55 -17.20 -9.56
CA PRO A 266 22.38 -17.17 -11.01
C PRO A 266 21.19 -18.03 -11.46
N GLY A 267 20.39 -17.51 -12.40
CA GLY A 267 19.21 -18.21 -12.91
C GLY A 267 17.97 -18.15 -12.01
N THR A 268 18.01 -17.43 -10.88
CA THR A 268 16.81 -17.17 -10.07
C THR A 268 15.73 -16.53 -10.93
N THR A 269 14.53 -17.11 -10.91
CA THR A 269 13.37 -16.58 -11.62
C THR A 269 12.08 -17.09 -10.98
N PHE A 270 11.02 -16.31 -11.15
CA PHE A 270 9.67 -16.57 -10.70
C PHE A 270 8.71 -16.69 -11.89
N ASP A 271 9.25 -17.03 -13.05
CA ASP A 271 8.51 -17.17 -14.30
C ASP A 271 7.35 -18.16 -14.19
N LEU A 272 6.19 -17.72 -14.64
CA LEU A 272 4.94 -18.47 -14.71
C LEU A 272 4.44 -18.60 -16.16
N ALA A 273 5.33 -18.46 -17.14
CA ALA A 273 5.00 -18.60 -18.56
C ALA A 273 4.15 -19.86 -18.81
N PRO A 274 2.97 -19.71 -19.44
CA PRO A 274 2.06 -20.81 -19.64
C PRO A 274 2.61 -21.78 -20.68
N GLY A 275 2.38 -23.07 -20.46
CA GLY A 275 2.65 -24.14 -21.42
C GLY A 275 1.53 -24.28 -22.45
N PRO A 276 1.60 -25.29 -23.33
CA PRO A 276 0.54 -25.58 -24.30
C PRO A 276 -0.85 -25.81 -23.67
N ASP A 277 -0.89 -26.23 -22.41
CA ASP A 277 -2.11 -26.46 -21.62
C ASP A 277 -2.60 -25.22 -20.86
N GLN A 278 -2.01 -24.04 -21.13
CA GLN A 278 -2.24 -22.78 -20.44
C GLN A 278 -1.89 -22.76 -18.95
N ARG A 279 -1.14 -23.76 -18.44
CA ARG A 279 -0.70 -23.80 -17.04
C ARG A 279 0.74 -23.31 -16.91
N PRO A 280 1.12 -22.70 -15.76
CA PRO A 280 2.51 -22.32 -15.54
C PRO A 280 3.44 -23.52 -15.65
N THR A 281 4.47 -23.41 -16.49
CA THR A 281 5.40 -24.51 -16.79
C THR A 281 6.41 -24.78 -15.68
N ARG A 282 6.72 -23.77 -14.86
CA ARG A 282 7.77 -23.89 -13.84
C ARG A 282 7.33 -24.80 -12.69
N PRO A 283 8.14 -25.82 -12.30
CA PRO A 283 7.82 -26.66 -11.16
C PRO A 283 7.70 -25.88 -9.85
N ARG A 284 6.72 -26.25 -9.02
CA ARG A 284 6.48 -25.61 -7.71
C ARG A 284 7.72 -25.63 -6.80
N GLY A 285 8.45 -26.74 -6.81
CA GLY A 285 9.68 -26.90 -6.00
C GLY A 285 10.74 -25.87 -6.36
N GLU A 286 10.91 -25.55 -7.65
CA GLU A 286 11.85 -24.52 -8.09
C GLU A 286 11.42 -23.12 -7.65
N LEU A 287 10.13 -22.82 -7.69
CA LEU A 287 9.60 -21.53 -7.23
C LEU A 287 9.75 -21.36 -5.71
N VAL A 288 9.52 -22.43 -4.94
CA VAL A 288 9.78 -22.43 -3.50
C VAL A 288 11.27 -22.21 -3.24
N ALA A 289 12.15 -22.90 -3.96
CA ALA A 289 13.60 -22.70 -3.84
C ALA A 289 13.99 -21.24 -4.15
N ALA A 290 13.46 -20.67 -5.24
CA ALA A 290 13.68 -19.27 -5.61
C ALA A 290 13.20 -18.31 -4.51
N LEU A 291 12.02 -18.53 -3.91
CA LEU A 291 11.50 -17.71 -2.82
C LEU A 291 12.41 -17.74 -1.58
N VAL A 292 13.00 -18.90 -1.26
CA VAL A 292 13.93 -19.06 -0.13
C VAL A 292 15.23 -18.25 -0.32
N THR A 293 15.65 -18.00 -1.56
CA THR A 293 16.86 -17.18 -1.83
C THR A 293 16.73 -15.73 -1.39
N VAL A 294 15.49 -15.25 -1.17
CA VAL A 294 15.21 -13.85 -0.83
C VAL A 294 14.65 -13.77 0.58
N ARG A 295 15.33 -13.03 1.45
CA ARG A 295 15.00 -12.92 2.86
C ARG A 295 13.56 -12.40 3.06
N PRO A 296 12.67 -13.15 3.72
CA PRO A 296 11.38 -12.63 4.14
C PRO A 296 11.52 -11.85 5.46
N HIS A 297 10.54 -10.99 5.74
CA HIS A 297 10.34 -10.42 7.07
C HIS A 297 8.88 -10.65 7.48
N TYR A 298 8.50 -11.89 7.78
CA TYR A 298 7.10 -12.17 8.12
C TYR A 298 6.67 -11.39 9.38
N THR A 299 5.50 -10.76 9.30
CA THR A 299 4.78 -10.18 10.43
C THR A 299 3.34 -10.68 10.40
N PRO A 300 2.64 -10.79 11.54
CA PRO A 300 1.24 -11.18 11.57
C PRO A 300 0.34 -10.34 10.64
N GLY A 301 0.66 -9.04 10.51
CA GLY A 301 -0.02 -8.10 9.61
C GLY A 301 0.03 -8.49 8.13
N CYS A 302 1.05 -9.26 7.70
CA CYS A 302 1.21 -9.69 6.30
C CYS A 302 -0.03 -10.39 5.74
N ARG A 303 -0.81 -11.07 6.58
CA ARG A 303 -2.06 -11.77 6.20
C ARG A 303 -3.12 -10.84 5.60
N HIS A 304 -3.03 -9.54 5.83
CA HIS A 304 -3.97 -8.55 5.32
C HIS A 304 -3.55 -7.91 3.99
N HIS A 305 -2.28 -8.03 3.58
CA HIS A 305 -1.74 -7.25 2.47
C HIS A 305 -0.71 -7.99 1.58
N CYS A 306 -0.46 -9.28 1.81
CA CYS A 306 0.49 -10.07 1.03
C CYS A 306 -0.06 -11.46 0.69
N ASP A 307 -0.11 -11.78 -0.60
CA ASP A 307 -0.60 -13.06 -1.12
C ASP A 307 0.31 -14.23 -0.71
N LEU A 308 1.61 -13.97 -0.51
CA LEU A 308 2.58 -14.95 0.00
C LEU A 308 2.60 -15.09 1.53
N SER A 309 1.68 -14.44 2.25
CA SER A 309 1.71 -14.41 3.72
C SER A 309 1.62 -15.80 4.35
N PHE A 310 0.87 -16.73 3.77
CA PHE A 310 0.77 -18.10 4.27
C PHE A 310 2.07 -18.88 4.09
N HIS A 311 2.71 -18.78 2.92
CA HIS A 311 4.02 -19.37 2.68
C HIS A 311 5.07 -18.83 3.68
N CYS A 312 5.15 -17.51 3.81
CA CYS A 312 6.09 -16.88 4.74
C CYS A 312 5.77 -17.20 6.21
N ARG A 313 4.50 -17.43 6.57
CA ARG A 313 4.09 -17.86 7.91
C ARG A 313 4.56 -19.29 8.20
N THR A 314 4.34 -20.21 7.24
CA THR A 314 4.82 -21.59 7.36
C THR A 314 6.34 -21.63 7.48
N GLU A 315 7.04 -20.84 6.67
CA GLU A 315 8.50 -20.68 6.77
C GLU A 315 8.91 -20.16 8.16
N ALA A 316 8.22 -19.13 8.68
CA ALA A 316 8.46 -18.59 10.02
C ALA A 316 8.21 -19.62 11.13
N LEU A 317 7.16 -20.45 11.01
CA LEU A 317 6.88 -21.55 11.94
C LEU A 317 8.00 -22.60 11.94
N ASN A 318 8.42 -23.04 10.74
CA ASN A 318 9.48 -24.05 10.58
C ASN A 318 10.83 -23.54 11.11
N GLN A 319 11.08 -22.24 11.04
CA GLN A 319 12.27 -21.59 11.62
C GLN A 319 12.12 -21.23 13.10
N GLY A 320 10.99 -21.58 13.74
CA GLY A 320 10.73 -21.27 15.15
C GLY A 320 10.74 -19.76 15.44
N ARG A 321 10.23 -18.93 14.53
CA ARG A 321 10.21 -17.45 14.70
C ARG A 321 9.10 -17.01 15.63
N THR A 322 9.40 -16.07 16.53
CA THR A 322 8.41 -15.49 17.46
C THR A 322 7.27 -14.77 16.72
N ALA A 323 7.55 -14.17 15.55
CA ALA A 323 6.56 -13.54 14.70
C ALA A 323 5.42 -14.46 14.24
N ALA A 324 5.60 -15.77 14.26
CA ALA A 324 4.57 -16.74 13.90
C ALA A 324 3.51 -16.92 15.00
N LEU A 325 3.82 -16.55 16.25
CA LEU A 325 2.96 -16.69 17.43
C LEU A 325 1.91 -15.57 17.56
N GLY A 326 2.02 -14.50 16.77
CA GLY A 326 1.05 -13.40 16.75
C GLY A 326 1.66 -12.06 17.12
N THR A 327 0.84 -11.00 17.06
CA THR A 327 1.31 -9.62 17.21
C THR A 327 1.80 -9.34 18.63
N SER A 328 1.01 -9.70 19.66
CA SER A 328 1.39 -9.48 21.06
C SER A 328 2.74 -10.11 21.37
N VAL A 329 2.89 -11.42 21.12
CA VAL A 329 4.13 -12.14 21.40
C VAL A 329 5.33 -11.55 20.66
N ARG A 330 5.15 -11.13 19.40
CA ARG A 330 6.23 -10.48 18.64
C ARG A 330 6.65 -9.15 19.25
N ASP A 331 5.68 -8.35 19.68
CA ASP A 331 5.93 -7.01 20.22
C ASP A 331 6.49 -7.10 21.65
N ASP A 332 6.01 -8.03 22.48
CA ASP A 332 6.49 -8.30 23.83
C ASP A 332 7.92 -8.87 23.83
N LEU A 333 8.27 -9.66 22.82
CA LEU A 333 9.61 -10.27 22.64
C LEU A 333 10.51 -9.46 21.70
N ALA A 334 10.25 -8.17 21.49
CA ALA A 334 11.01 -7.34 20.55
C ALA A 334 12.54 -7.50 20.73
N GLY A 335 13.26 -7.88 19.67
CA GLY A 335 14.70 -8.17 19.72
C GLY A 335 15.07 -9.63 20.06
N ILE A 336 14.08 -10.50 20.27
CA ILE A 336 14.23 -11.96 20.38
C ILE A 336 13.42 -12.62 19.25
N ASP A 337 14.11 -12.97 18.17
CA ASP A 337 13.46 -13.37 16.91
C ASP A 337 13.06 -14.85 16.84
N THR A 338 13.49 -15.69 17.79
CA THR A 338 13.26 -17.15 17.78
C THR A 338 12.78 -17.65 19.13
N ILE A 339 11.87 -18.62 19.10
CA ILE A 339 11.31 -19.31 20.26
C ILE A 339 12.43 -19.97 21.08
N ALA A 340 13.35 -20.67 20.42
CA ALA A 340 14.49 -21.32 21.09
C ALA A 340 15.30 -20.33 21.93
N LYS A 341 15.68 -19.18 21.35
CA LYS A 341 16.39 -18.11 22.08
C LYS A 341 15.59 -17.58 23.28
N ALA A 342 14.27 -17.40 23.14
CA ALA A 342 13.43 -16.95 24.25
C ALA A 342 13.44 -17.97 25.41
N LEU A 343 13.34 -19.26 25.08
CA LEU A 343 13.41 -20.36 26.05
C LEU A 343 14.79 -20.45 26.70
N ASP A 344 15.88 -20.36 25.95
CA ASP A 344 17.24 -20.40 26.51
C ASP A 344 17.53 -19.23 27.47
N LEU A 345 16.98 -18.05 27.20
CA LEU A 345 17.06 -16.89 28.09
C LEU A 345 16.24 -17.11 29.37
N ALA A 346 15.03 -17.66 29.23
CA ALA A 346 14.16 -18.01 30.34
C ALA A 346 14.82 -19.06 31.26
N ASP A 347 15.33 -20.15 30.67
CA ASP A 347 15.99 -21.24 31.38
C ASP A 347 17.37 -20.87 31.96
N GLY A 348 17.90 -19.69 31.62
CA GLY A 348 19.24 -19.26 32.04
C GLY A 348 20.39 -19.95 31.32
N ARG A 349 20.10 -20.67 30.22
CA ARG A 349 21.11 -21.29 29.34
C ARG A 349 21.87 -20.26 28.49
N MET A 350 21.28 -19.08 28.29
CA MET A 350 21.88 -17.97 27.57
C MET A 350 21.94 -16.72 28.45
N HIS A 351 23.05 -15.97 28.34
CA HIS A 351 23.19 -14.67 28.99
C HIS A 351 22.52 -13.58 28.12
N PRO A 352 21.62 -12.74 28.68
CA PRO A 352 21.00 -11.67 27.92
C PRO A 352 22.03 -10.59 27.57
N SER A 353 21.92 -10.05 26.35
CA SER A 353 22.53 -8.75 26.04
C SER A 353 21.84 -7.63 26.82
N ARG A 354 22.45 -6.44 26.89
CA ARG A 354 21.92 -5.28 27.61
C ARG A 354 20.45 -4.97 27.23
N ASP A 355 20.14 -4.99 25.94
CA ASP A 355 18.80 -4.68 25.43
C ASP A 355 17.78 -5.82 25.65
N GLN A 356 18.22 -6.98 26.13
CA GLN A 356 17.39 -8.15 26.40
C GLN A 356 17.14 -8.40 27.89
N GLN A 357 17.73 -7.61 28.79
CA GLN A 357 17.66 -7.85 30.23
C GLN A 357 16.23 -7.83 30.75
N ASP A 358 15.46 -6.78 30.43
CA ASP A 358 14.09 -6.61 30.90
C ASP A 358 13.16 -7.71 30.35
N ILE A 359 13.28 -8.01 29.05
CA ILE A 359 12.49 -9.08 28.40
C ILE A 359 12.84 -10.44 29.00
N THR A 360 14.12 -10.70 29.30
CA THR A 360 14.56 -11.94 29.93
C THR A 360 14.02 -12.08 31.35
N GLN A 361 13.99 -10.99 32.12
CA GLN A 361 13.38 -10.98 33.45
C GLN A 361 11.87 -11.27 33.37
N ALA A 362 11.16 -10.67 32.42
CA ALA A 362 9.74 -10.93 32.19
C ALA A 362 9.48 -12.40 31.79
N LEU A 363 10.29 -12.96 30.87
CA LEU A 363 10.23 -14.38 30.48
C LEU A 363 10.42 -15.32 31.67
N ARG A 364 11.43 -15.08 32.50
CA ARG A 364 11.68 -15.87 33.73
C ARG A 364 10.55 -15.76 34.73
N HIS A 365 9.95 -14.57 34.86
CA HIS A 365 8.79 -14.39 35.72
C HIS A 365 7.57 -15.17 35.20
N ALA A 366 7.28 -15.09 33.91
CA ALA A 366 6.19 -15.85 33.28
C ALA A 366 6.40 -17.37 33.41
N GLN A 367 7.64 -17.86 33.26
CA GLN A 367 7.97 -19.26 33.44
C GLN A 367 7.73 -19.75 34.88
N ARG A 368 8.08 -18.93 35.89
CA ARG A 368 7.78 -19.25 37.30
C ARG A 368 6.27 -19.35 37.55
N ILE A 369 5.50 -18.35 37.11
CA ILE A 369 4.03 -18.40 37.23
C ILE A 369 3.45 -19.64 36.55
N HIS A 370 3.92 -19.95 35.34
CA HIS A 370 3.47 -21.14 34.61
C HIS A 370 3.78 -22.43 35.37
N ALA A 371 4.97 -22.54 35.97
CA ALA A 371 5.36 -23.69 36.79
C ALA A 371 4.47 -23.81 38.03
N ASP A 372 4.25 -22.71 38.77
CA ASP A 372 3.42 -22.65 39.97
C ASP A 372 1.99 -23.13 39.68
N LEU A 373 1.40 -22.69 38.56
CA LEU A 373 0.06 -23.10 38.12
C LEU A 373 -0.05 -24.58 37.72
N HIS A 374 1.04 -25.18 37.24
CA HIS A 374 1.07 -26.61 36.91
C HIS A 374 1.28 -27.50 38.14
N THR A 375 1.89 -26.99 39.20
CA THR A 375 2.00 -27.70 40.48
C THR A 375 0.70 -27.69 41.29
N ASP A 376 -0.14 -26.65 41.17
CA ASP A 376 -1.44 -26.58 41.88
C ASP A 376 -2.56 -27.41 41.22
N THR A 377 -2.31 -27.98 40.03
CA THR A 377 -3.26 -28.82 39.28
C THR A 377 -2.93 -30.32 39.31
N ALA A 378 -1.84 -30.70 39.98
CA ALA A 378 -1.42 -32.09 40.25
C ALA A 378 -1.67 -32.43 41.73
#